data_AF-A0A932LG73-F1
#
_entry.id   AF-A0A932LG73-F1
#
_cell.length_a   1.000
_cell.length_b   1.000
_cell.length_c   1.000
_cell.angle_alpha   90.00
_cell.angle_beta   90.00
_cell.angle_gamma   90.00
#
_symmetry.space_group_name_H-M   'P 1'
#
loop_
_entity.id
_entity.type
_entity.pdbx_description
1 polymer ?
#
loop_
_entity_poly.entity_id
_entity_poly.type
_entity_poly.pdbx_seq_one_letter_code
_entity_poly.pdbx_strand_id
1 'polypeptide(L)'
;MITSTDYASLWTRPIARGWGTALAGASVVCQNDASWAFDSRSKMAARTKELNQVLDLEGHLARFFNASAVGFTDMQPHGELAATSVCLANPGREYVSYLESGQRLTMDLTAAKARRLQARWYDPNQGTFTPAGEITGGNSAEPFTPPFAGGAVLHLRLIAD
;
A
#
# COMPACT_ATOMS: atom_id res chain seq x y z
N MET A 1 -24.56 -8.72 -11.01
CA MET A 1 -24.29 -8.19 -12.37
C MET A 1 -23.94 -6.72 -12.18
N ILE A 2 -22.64 -6.39 -12.22
CA ILE A 2 -22.13 -5.04 -11.95
C ILE A 2 -22.19 -4.24 -13.26
N THR A 3 -22.78 -3.05 -13.25
CA THR A 3 -23.11 -2.25 -14.44
C THR A 3 -21.99 -1.26 -14.81
N SER A 4 -22.01 -0.76 -16.05
CA SER A 4 -20.92 0.04 -16.66
C SER A 4 -20.56 1.34 -15.93
N THR A 5 -21.39 1.84 -15.01
CA THR A 5 -21.12 3.02 -14.19
C THR A 5 -20.04 2.74 -13.14
N ASP A 6 -19.90 1.49 -12.68
CA ASP A 6 -18.83 1.11 -11.75
C ASP A 6 -17.45 1.15 -12.42
N TYR A 7 -17.35 0.98 -13.75
CA TYR A 7 -16.04 1.03 -14.41
C TYR A 7 -15.38 2.41 -14.32
N ALA A 8 -16.12 3.51 -14.25
CA ALA A 8 -15.52 4.84 -14.13
C ALA A 8 -14.85 5.06 -12.76
N SER A 9 -15.43 4.53 -11.68
CA SER A 9 -14.80 4.54 -10.35
C SER A 9 -13.62 3.55 -10.29
N LEU A 10 -13.62 2.53 -11.15
CA LEU A 10 -12.51 1.59 -11.24
C LEU A 10 -11.21 2.25 -11.76
N TRP A 11 -11.30 3.34 -12.52
CA TRP A 11 -10.15 4.10 -13.06
C TRP A 11 -9.73 5.30 -12.20
N THR A 12 -10.55 5.76 -11.26
CA THR A 12 -10.25 6.99 -10.51
C THR A 12 -9.39 6.76 -9.27
N ARG A 13 -9.24 5.51 -8.80
CA ARG A 13 -8.43 5.19 -7.60
C ARG A 13 -7.57 3.93 -7.78
N PRO A 14 -6.68 3.89 -8.79
CA PRO A 14 -5.84 2.71 -9.06
C PRO A 14 -4.95 2.34 -7.87
N ILE A 15 -4.41 3.36 -7.18
CA ILE A 15 -3.57 3.19 -5.98
C ILE A 15 -4.32 2.41 -4.90
N ALA A 16 -5.52 2.85 -4.54
CA ALA A 16 -6.26 2.27 -3.43
C ALA A 16 -6.58 0.79 -3.63
N ARG A 17 -6.94 0.41 -4.87
CA ARG A 17 -7.21 -0.98 -5.20
C ARG A 17 -5.93 -1.80 -5.19
N GLY A 18 -4.87 -1.33 -5.84
CA GLY A 18 -3.59 -2.04 -5.89
C GLY A 18 -3.08 -2.38 -4.50
N TRP A 19 -3.05 -1.37 -3.61
CA TRP A 19 -2.61 -1.54 -2.23
C TRP A 19 -3.57 -2.38 -1.38
N GLY A 20 -4.88 -2.17 -1.50
CA GLY A 20 -5.87 -2.99 -0.77
C GLY A 20 -5.77 -4.46 -1.15
N THR A 21 -5.64 -4.78 -2.44
CA THR A 21 -5.49 -6.16 -2.93
C THR A 21 -4.15 -6.78 -2.51
N ALA A 22 -3.05 -6.02 -2.63
CA ALA A 22 -1.72 -6.51 -2.23
C ALA A 22 -1.64 -6.81 -0.73
N LEU A 23 -2.20 -5.94 0.12
CA LEU A 23 -2.20 -6.14 1.57
C LEU A 23 -3.25 -7.15 2.05
N ALA A 24 -4.24 -7.48 1.20
CA ALA A 24 -5.10 -8.64 1.40
C ALA A 24 -4.42 -9.97 1.03
N GLY A 25 -3.14 -9.96 0.62
CA GLY A 25 -2.36 -11.17 0.32
C GLY A 25 -2.48 -11.65 -1.13
N ALA A 26 -3.08 -10.85 -2.03
CA ALA A 26 -3.22 -11.20 -3.44
C ALA A 26 -2.18 -10.48 -4.32
N SER A 27 -1.72 -11.13 -5.38
CA SER A 27 -0.89 -10.47 -6.39
C SER A 27 -1.74 -9.59 -7.31
N VAL A 28 -1.28 -8.37 -7.59
CA VAL A 28 -1.87 -7.50 -8.61
C VAL A 28 -1.01 -7.59 -9.86
N VAL A 29 -1.63 -7.96 -10.99
CA VAL A 29 -0.99 -7.96 -12.31
C VAL A 29 -1.86 -7.11 -13.23
N CYS A 30 -1.32 -5.97 -13.66
CA CYS A 30 -1.91 -5.23 -14.76
C CYS A 30 -1.36 -5.79 -16.08
N GLN A 31 -2.17 -6.57 -16.79
CA GLN A 31 -1.75 -7.13 -18.08
C GLN A 31 -1.59 -6.00 -19.10
N ASN A 32 -0.38 -5.85 -19.65
CA ASN A 32 -0.11 -4.94 -20.75
C ASN A 32 -0.21 -5.71 -22.07
N ASP A 33 -1.44 -5.92 -22.56
CA ASP A 33 -1.71 -6.60 -23.83
C ASP A 33 -1.37 -5.69 -25.03
N ALA A 34 -0.85 -6.28 -26.11
CA ALA A 34 -0.52 -5.62 -27.36
C ALA A 34 -1.73 -4.85 -27.96
N SER A 35 -2.94 -5.39 -27.76
CA SER A 35 -4.20 -4.79 -28.26
C SER A 35 -4.63 -3.51 -27.53
N TRP A 36 -4.00 -3.20 -26.40
CA TRP A 36 -4.38 -2.10 -25.52
C TRP A 36 -3.64 -0.77 -25.76
N ALA A 37 -2.58 -0.68 -26.55
CA ALA A 37 -2.01 0.64 -26.87
C ALA A 37 -1.08 0.65 -28.09
N PHE A 38 -0.55 -0.50 -28.48
CA PHE A 38 0.40 -0.60 -29.59
C PHE A 38 -0.30 -0.58 -30.95
N ASP A 39 -1.58 -0.97 -31.01
CA ASP A 39 -2.44 -0.69 -32.16
C ASP A 39 -2.99 0.74 -32.06
N SER A 40 -2.59 1.59 -33.02
CA SER A 40 -3.05 2.97 -33.14
C SER A 40 -4.56 3.11 -33.38
N ARG A 41 -5.24 2.02 -33.75
CA ARG A 41 -6.70 1.97 -33.92
C ARG A 41 -7.44 1.56 -32.64
N SER A 42 -6.73 1.15 -31.60
CA SER A 42 -7.34 0.80 -30.31
C SER A 42 -7.92 2.05 -29.64
N LYS A 43 -9.01 1.89 -28.89
CA LYS A 43 -9.60 2.99 -28.09
C LYS A 43 -8.64 3.52 -27.02
N MET A 44 -7.63 2.74 -26.67
CA MET A 44 -6.71 3.01 -25.60
C MET A 44 -5.41 3.68 -26.10
N ALA A 45 -5.11 3.63 -27.41
CA ALA A 45 -4.07 4.48 -28.02
C ALA A 45 -4.31 5.98 -27.79
N ALA A 46 -5.57 6.41 -27.71
CA ALA A 46 -5.95 7.78 -27.35
C ALA A 46 -5.82 8.10 -25.85
N ARG A 47 -5.53 7.09 -25.01
CA ARG A 47 -5.42 7.16 -23.55
C ARG A 47 -4.08 6.65 -23.01
N THR A 48 -3.05 6.63 -23.87
CA THR A 48 -1.71 6.14 -23.53
C THR A 48 -1.12 6.87 -22.32
N LYS A 49 -1.46 8.15 -22.12
CA LYS A 49 -1.02 8.93 -20.96
C LYS A 49 -1.57 8.36 -19.66
N GLU A 50 -2.88 8.12 -19.59
CA GLU A 50 -3.55 7.54 -18.42
C GLU A 50 -3.07 6.11 -18.17
N LEU A 51 -2.86 5.32 -19.24
CA LEU A 51 -2.30 3.98 -19.14
C LEU A 51 -0.90 4.00 -18.50
N ASN A 52 0.01 4.83 -19.01
CA ASN A 52 1.37 4.93 -18.47
C ASN A 52 1.35 5.37 -17.00
N GLN A 53 0.46 6.28 -16.62
CA GLN A 53 0.29 6.67 -15.22
C GLN A 53 -0.11 5.49 -14.34
N VAL A 54 -1.04 4.63 -14.78
CA VAL A 54 -1.40 3.42 -14.03
C VAL A 54 -0.21 2.47 -13.92
N LEU A 55 0.54 2.27 -15.01
CA LEU A 55 1.73 1.41 -15.01
C LEU A 55 2.84 1.92 -14.09
N ASP A 56 3.06 3.24 -14.02
CA ASP A 56 4.02 3.85 -13.09
C ASP A 56 3.62 3.60 -11.63
N LEU A 57 2.33 3.73 -11.30
CA LEU A 57 1.79 3.48 -9.96
C LEU A 57 1.92 2.00 -9.55
N GLU A 58 1.66 1.07 -10.46
CA GLU A 58 1.94 -0.36 -10.25
C GLU A 58 3.43 -0.60 -10.03
N GLY A 59 4.29 0.09 -10.78
CA GLY A 59 5.73 0.09 -10.59
C GLY A 59 6.14 0.55 -9.19
N HIS A 60 5.45 1.55 -8.62
CA HIS A 60 5.67 1.99 -7.24
C HIS A 60 5.25 0.92 -6.22
N LEU A 61 4.16 0.20 -6.44
CA LEU A 61 3.77 -0.92 -5.57
C LEU A 61 4.82 -2.04 -5.61
N ALA A 62 5.23 -2.46 -6.81
CA ALA A 62 6.26 -3.50 -6.95
C ALA A 62 7.60 -3.08 -6.30
N ARG A 63 8.01 -1.82 -6.47
CA ARG A 63 9.22 -1.27 -5.85
C ARG A 63 9.16 -1.31 -4.34
N PHE A 64 8.00 -1.09 -3.72
CA PHE A 64 7.86 -1.20 -2.27
C PHE A 64 8.23 -2.61 -1.80
N PHE A 65 7.64 -3.67 -2.35
CA PHE A 65 7.95 -5.04 -1.92
C PHE A 65 9.41 -5.41 -2.20
N ASN A 66 9.95 -4.99 -3.34
CA ASN A 66 11.34 -5.26 -3.71
C ASN A 66 12.37 -4.49 -2.86
N ALA A 67 12.09 -3.24 -2.49
CA ALA A 67 13.04 -2.35 -1.80
C ALA A 67 12.86 -2.30 -0.28
N SER A 68 11.71 -2.74 0.24
CA SER A 68 11.43 -2.71 1.69
C SER A 68 11.98 -3.91 2.44
N ALA A 69 12.37 -4.98 1.75
CA ALA A 69 12.75 -6.27 2.33
C ALA A 69 11.66 -6.83 3.28
N VAL A 70 10.39 -6.58 2.95
CA VAL A 70 9.24 -7.05 3.72
C VAL A 70 9.26 -8.59 3.81
N GLY A 71 9.04 -9.13 5.00
CA GLY A 71 8.97 -10.57 5.24
C GLY A 71 7.64 -11.18 4.78
N PHE A 72 7.24 -10.92 3.52
CA PHE A 72 5.89 -11.20 3.00
C PHE A 72 5.40 -12.62 3.27
N THR A 73 6.29 -13.62 3.23
CA THR A 73 5.97 -15.04 3.47
C THR A 73 5.51 -15.34 4.90
N ASP A 74 5.88 -14.49 5.85
CA ASP A 74 5.58 -14.65 7.28
C ASP A 74 4.39 -13.78 7.73
N MET A 75 3.78 -13.04 6.80
CA MET A 75 2.73 -12.07 7.08
C MET A 75 1.37 -12.53 6.57
N GLN A 76 0.30 -12.11 7.25
CA GLN A 76 -1.08 -12.37 6.88
C GLN A 76 -1.94 -11.10 6.97
N PRO A 77 -3.07 -11.01 6.24
CA PRO A 77 -4.00 -9.90 6.37
C PRO A 77 -4.56 -9.83 7.79
N HIS A 78 -4.42 -8.68 8.43
CA HIS A 78 -4.83 -8.39 9.80
C HIS A 78 -5.54 -7.03 9.87
N GLY A 79 -6.67 -6.92 9.17
CA GLY A 79 -7.42 -5.65 9.07
C GLY A 79 -7.81 -5.06 10.43
N GLU A 80 -8.06 -5.90 11.43
CA GLU A 80 -8.39 -5.50 12.81
C GLU A 80 -7.29 -4.69 13.50
N LEU A 81 -6.03 -4.77 13.05
CA LEU A 81 -4.89 -4.06 13.65
C LEU A 81 -4.74 -2.63 13.15
N ALA A 82 -5.52 -2.19 12.17
CA ALA A 82 -5.45 -0.85 11.60
C ALA A 82 -6.83 -0.21 11.53
N ALA A 83 -6.93 1.08 11.87
CA ALA A 83 -8.19 1.82 11.76
C ALA A 83 -8.76 1.87 10.32
N THR A 84 -7.92 1.63 9.30
CA THR A 84 -8.32 1.57 7.89
C THR A 84 -8.83 0.20 7.46
N SER A 85 -8.74 -0.83 8.31
CA SER A 85 -9.00 -2.23 7.96
C SER A 85 -8.09 -2.83 6.89
N VAL A 86 -7.04 -2.10 6.47
CA VAL A 86 -6.10 -2.54 5.42
C VAL A 86 -4.71 -2.68 6.03
N CYS A 87 -4.40 -3.88 6.50
CA CYS A 87 -3.12 -4.19 7.14
C CYS A 87 -2.68 -5.61 6.81
N LEU A 88 -1.42 -5.76 6.45
CA LEU A 88 -0.68 -7.01 6.35
C LEU A 88 0.32 -7.04 7.51
N ALA A 89 0.33 -8.09 8.34
CA ALA A 89 1.17 -8.12 9.52
C ALA A 89 1.73 -9.51 9.84
N ASN A 90 2.90 -9.50 10.49
CA ASN A 90 3.40 -10.56 11.35
C ASN A 90 3.44 -9.96 12.77
N PRO A 91 2.37 -10.17 13.58
CA PRO A 91 2.22 -9.49 14.86
C PRO A 91 3.44 -9.64 15.78
N GLY A 92 3.93 -8.52 16.28
CA GLY A 92 5.14 -8.41 17.10
C GLY A 92 6.44 -8.20 16.32
N ARG A 93 6.41 -8.31 14.98
CA ARG A 93 7.60 -8.24 14.12
C ARG A 93 7.51 -7.23 12.99
N GLU A 94 6.45 -7.25 12.19
CA GLU A 94 6.37 -6.42 10.99
C GLU A 94 4.92 -6.11 10.64
N TYR A 95 4.65 -4.88 10.22
CA TYR A 95 3.32 -4.39 9.91
C TYR A 95 3.38 -3.47 8.70
N VAL A 96 2.47 -3.66 7.75
CA VAL A 96 2.29 -2.79 6.60
C VAL A 96 0.82 -2.43 6.50
N SER A 97 0.51 -1.14 6.59
CA SER A 97 -0.87 -0.64 6.54
C SER A 97 -0.99 0.45 5.48
N TYR A 98 -2.13 0.46 4.78
CA TYR A 98 -2.43 1.47 3.78
C TYR A 98 -3.52 2.43 4.28
N LEU A 99 -3.29 3.71 4.04
CA LEU A 99 -4.24 4.81 4.26
C LEU A 99 -4.54 5.42 2.90
N GLU A 100 -5.80 5.33 2.44
CA GLU A 100 -6.19 5.83 1.13
C GLU A 100 -6.16 7.36 1.03
N SER A 101 -6.61 8.02 2.10
CA SER A 101 -6.50 9.45 2.30
C SER A 101 -6.71 9.74 3.78
N GLY A 102 -6.09 10.82 4.27
CA GLY A 102 -6.29 11.27 5.64
C GLY A 102 -5.01 11.80 6.26
N GLN A 103 -5.16 12.33 7.48
CA GLN A 103 -4.06 12.90 8.23
C GLN A 103 -3.60 11.99 9.38
N ARG A 104 -4.29 10.88 9.65
CA ARG A 104 -3.97 10.01 10.77
C ARG A 104 -4.36 8.56 10.50
N LEU A 105 -3.45 7.65 10.83
CA LEU A 105 -3.65 6.22 10.92
C LEU A 105 -3.44 5.80 12.37
N THR A 106 -4.25 4.86 12.86
CA THR A 106 -4.07 4.28 14.20
C THR A 106 -3.84 2.78 14.05
N MET A 107 -2.86 2.25 14.79
CA MET A 107 -2.46 0.84 14.76
C MET A 107 -2.54 0.20 16.15
N ASP A 108 -3.01 -1.04 16.22
CA ASP A 108 -2.84 -1.89 17.41
C ASP A 108 -1.48 -2.58 17.36
N LEU A 109 -0.60 -2.20 18.28
CA LEU A 109 0.75 -2.72 18.44
C LEU A 109 0.94 -3.47 19.76
N THR A 110 -0.14 -3.93 20.38
CA THR A 110 -0.09 -4.70 21.65
C THR A 110 0.78 -5.95 21.54
N ALA A 111 0.75 -6.64 20.40
CA ALA A 111 1.59 -7.80 20.12
C ALA A 111 3.10 -7.48 20.07
N ALA A 112 3.48 -6.23 19.85
CA ALA A 112 4.86 -5.75 19.87
C ALA A 112 5.26 -5.12 21.22
N LYS A 113 4.59 -5.50 22.32
CA LYS A 113 4.89 -4.98 23.66
C LYS A 113 6.37 -5.07 24.00
N ALA A 114 6.93 -3.93 24.44
CA ALA A 114 8.34 -3.78 24.82
C ALA A 114 9.35 -4.08 23.70
N ARG A 115 8.90 -4.09 22.43
CA ARG A 115 9.76 -4.19 21.25
C ARG A 115 9.91 -2.82 20.60
N ARG A 116 11.08 -2.56 20.01
CA ARG A 116 11.33 -1.35 19.21
C ARG A 116 11.05 -1.64 17.74
N LEU A 117 10.19 -0.84 17.14
CA LEU A 117 9.87 -0.91 15.72
C LEU A 117 10.44 0.34 15.03
N GLN A 118 11.15 0.15 13.93
CA GLN A 118 11.48 1.21 13.00
C GLN A 118 10.23 1.52 12.17
N ALA A 119 9.84 2.78 12.14
CA ALA A 119 8.72 3.28 11.36
C ALA A 119 9.19 4.08 10.15
N ARG A 120 8.57 3.83 9.00
CA ARG A 120 8.75 4.63 7.79
C ARG A 120 7.46 4.71 6.98
N TRP A 121 7.31 5.82 6.28
CA TRP A 121 6.26 6.07 5.32
C TRP A 121 6.73 5.78 3.92
N TYR A 122 5.83 5.27 3.08
CA TYR A 122 6.02 5.17 1.64
C TYR A 122 4.94 5.96 0.93
N ASP A 123 5.34 6.86 0.03
CA ASP A 123 4.41 7.58 -0.85
C ASP A 123 4.14 6.72 -2.08
N PRO A 124 2.93 6.17 -2.25
CA PRO A 124 2.60 5.34 -3.40
C PRO A 124 2.48 6.14 -4.71
N ASN A 125 2.33 7.47 -4.66
CA ASN A 125 2.31 8.33 -5.84
C ASN A 125 3.72 8.63 -6.34
N GLN A 126 4.69 8.78 -5.44
CA GLN A 126 6.08 9.13 -5.79
C GLN A 126 7.02 7.92 -5.78
N GLY A 127 6.64 6.83 -5.11
CA GLY A 127 7.44 5.63 -4.98
C GLY A 127 8.68 5.80 -4.09
N THR A 128 8.57 6.62 -3.04
CA THR A 128 9.68 7.02 -2.16
C THR A 128 9.41 6.72 -0.69
N PHE A 129 10.46 6.44 0.08
CA PHE A 129 10.38 6.23 1.53
C PHE A 129 10.80 7.49 2.30
N THR A 130 10.08 7.77 3.40
CA THR A 130 10.40 8.81 4.37
C THR A 130 10.46 8.19 5.77
N PRO A 131 11.58 8.33 6.52
CA PRO A 131 11.66 7.84 7.90
C PRO A 131 10.62 8.50 8.82
N ALA A 132 10.05 7.74 9.74
CA ALA A 132 9.14 8.23 10.78
C ALA A 132 9.72 8.06 12.21
N GLY A 133 10.95 7.56 12.31
CA GLY A 133 11.64 7.33 13.57
C GLY A 133 11.42 5.92 14.12
N GLU A 134 11.67 5.76 15.41
CA GLU A 134 11.47 4.49 16.11
C GLU A 134 10.40 4.66 17.17
N ILE A 135 9.63 3.60 17.38
CA ILE A 135 8.56 3.56 18.37
C ILE A 135 8.66 2.30 19.22
N THR A 136 8.22 2.38 20.46
CA THR A 136 8.08 1.21 21.33
C THR A 136 6.66 0.67 21.20
N GLY A 137 6.51 -0.60 20.82
CA GLY A 137 5.21 -1.24 20.72
C GLY A 137 4.57 -1.54 22.08
N GLY A 138 3.29 -1.87 22.06
CA GLY A 138 2.48 -2.19 23.25
C GLY A 138 1.21 -1.37 23.39
N ASN A 139 1.04 -0.30 22.61
CA ASN A 139 -0.18 0.50 22.57
C ASN A 139 -1.22 -0.14 21.63
N SER A 140 -2.48 -0.24 22.06
CA SER A 140 -3.59 -0.75 21.24
C SER A 140 -4.13 0.26 20.23
N ALA A 141 -3.71 1.52 20.34
CA ALA A 141 -4.14 2.61 19.47
C ALA A 141 -3.00 3.62 19.25
N GLU A 142 -1.90 3.16 18.66
CA GLU A 142 -0.75 4.01 18.36
C GLU A 142 -1.02 4.91 17.13
N PRO A 143 -0.94 6.25 17.26
CA PRO A 143 -1.24 7.16 16.16
C PRO A 143 -0.01 7.44 15.28
N PHE A 144 -0.25 7.52 13.97
CA PHE A 144 0.75 7.84 12.95
C PHE A 144 0.21 8.88 11.98
N THR A 145 1.03 9.87 11.62
CA THR A 145 0.68 10.92 10.66
C THR A 145 1.65 10.89 9.47
N PRO A 146 1.17 10.74 8.22
CA PRO A 146 2.04 10.82 7.05
C PRO A 146 2.59 12.25 6.87
N PRO A 147 3.85 12.42 6.47
CA PRO A 147 4.48 13.73 6.29
C PRO A 147 4.13 14.40 4.94
N PHE A 148 3.18 13.84 4.20
CA PHE A 148 2.74 14.30 2.88
C PHE A 148 1.22 14.08 2.73
N ALA A 149 0.63 14.73 1.73
CA ALA A 149 -0.79 14.60 1.41
C ALA A 149 -1.05 13.41 0.47
N GLY A 150 -2.27 12.88 0.52
CA GLY A 150 -2.71 11.77 -0.33
C GLY A 150 -2.67 10.42 0.37
N GLY A 151 -2.70 9.34 -0.42
CA GLY A 151 -2.58 8.00 0.12
C GLY A 151 -1.17 7.73 0.62
N ALA A 152 -1.03 6.94 1.68
CA ALA A 152 0.24 6.64 2.32
C ALA A 152 0.30 5.18 2.80
N VAL A 153 1.49 4.60 2.78
CA VAL A 153 1.73 3.26 3.33
C VAL A 153 2.64 3.40 4.53
N LEU A 154 2.18 2.95 5.69
CA LEU A 154 2.98 2.82 6.90
C LEU A 154 3.66 1.46 6.89
N HIS A 155 4.97 1.43 7.09
CA HIS A 155 5.73 0.20 7.31
C HIS A 155 6.44 0.29 8.67
N LEU A 156 6.09 -0.62 9.57
CA LEU A 156 6.73 -0.84 10.86
C LEU A 156 7.48 -2.16 10.85
N ARG A 157 8.74 -2.17 11.30
CA ARG A 157 9.55 -3.39 11.38
C ARG A 157 10.37 -3.43 12.66
N LEU A 158 10.41 -4.59 13.30
CA LEU A 158 11.24 -4.86 14.47
C LEU A 158 12.70 -4.53 14.18
N ILE A 159 13.30 -3.73 15.05
CA ILE A 159 14.73 -3.53 15.10
C ILE A 159 15.29 -4.74 15.83
N ALA A 160 16.08 -5.55 15.12
CA ALA A 160 16.80 -6.65 15.76
C ALA A 160 17.78 -6.05 16.78
N ASP A 161 17.83 -6.65 17.97
CA ASP A 161 18.82 -6.34 19.00
C ASP A 161 20.24 -6.67 18.52
#